data_AF-A0A1C5ZK82-F1
#
_entry.id   AF-A0A1C5ZK82-F1
#
_cell.length_a   1.000
_cell.length_b   1.000
_cell.length_c   1.000
_cell.angle_alpha   90.00
_cell.angle_beta   90.00
_cell.angle_gamma   90.00
#
_symmetry.space_group_name_H-M   'P 1'
#
loop_
_entity.id
_entity.type
_entity.pdbx_description
1 polymer ?
#
loop_
_entity_poly.entity_id
_entity_poly.type
_entity_poly.pdbx_seq_one_letter_code
_entity_poly.pdbx_strand_id
1 'polypeptide(L)'
;MADYEQMEFDVTLESDRDLKENMQAAAKFALNQIKEYQNPTNVKNRHEGYGIAAEGYSALQGKMKSTKTDMDDLLKLLPNGDGDVLNVVGSLYNSAVEVAVEAIKLAAQSQRIMDDLYYGESRPTPLEELMEAEEQQQEDSEGFEEAGEAESEED
;
A
#
# COMPACT_ATOMS: atom_id res chain seq x y z
N MET A 1 22.58 29.52 7.53
CA MET A 1 23.21 28.61 6.57
C MET A 1 22.10 28.15 5.67
N ALA A 2 22.12 28.51 4.38
CA ALA A 2 21.12 28.02 3.43
C ALA A 2 21.39 26.53 3.20
N ASP A 3 20.37 25.70 3.39
CA ASP A 3 20.44 24.28 3.12
C ASP A 3 20.54 24.13 1.60
N TYR A 4 21.73 23.80 1.09
CA TYR A 4 21.91 23.57 -0.33
C TYR A 4 21.33 22.18 -0.63
N GLU A 5 20.18 22.13 -1.31
CA GLU A 5 19.69 20.91 -1.94
C GLU A 5 20.80 20.36 -2.84
N GLN A 6 21.45 19.27 -2.40
CA GLN A 6 22.43 18.58 -3.22
C GLN A 6 21.70 17.92 -4.38
N MET A 7 22.01 18.34 -5.60
CA MET A 7 21.61 17.58 -6.79
C MET A 7 22.36 16.25 -6.79
N GLU A 8 21.65 15.18 -6.48
CA GLU A 8 22.14 13.81 -6.64
C GLU A 8 21.98 13.42 -8.11
N PHE A 9 23.08 13.45 -8.88
CA PHE A 9 23.08 12.98 -10.26
C PHE A 9 23.22 11.46 -10.27
N ASP A 10 22.10 10.77 -10.50
CA ASP A 10 22.12 9.35 -10.76
C ASP A 10 22.69 9.06 -12.16
N VAL A 11 23.89 8.48 -12.20
CA VAL A 11 24.64 8.16 -13.42
C VAL A 11 24.44 6.73 -13.91
N THR A 12 23.57 5.95 -13.26
CA THR A 12 23.25 4.59 -13.71
C THR A 12 22.52 4.60 -15.05
N LEU A 13 22.92 3.73 -15.97
CA LEU A 13 22.20 3.57 -17.24
C LEU A 13 20.80 3.00 -16.95
N GLU A 14 19.79 3.47 -17.68
CA GLU A 14 18.41 2.96 -17.54
C GLU A 14 18.31 1.44 -17.76
N SER A 15 19.17 0.89 -18.63
CA SER A 15 19.28 -0.54 -18.89
C SER A 15 19.83 -1.35 -17.71
N ASP A 16 20.58 -0.70 -16.83
CA ASP A 16 21.26 -1.34 -15.70
C ASP A 16 20.39 -1.32 -14.43
N ARG A 17 19.29 -0.56 -14.45
CA ARG A 17 18.31 -0.50 -13.36
C ARG A 17 17.32 -1.65 -13.47
N ASP A 18 16.96 -2.20 -12.31
CA ASP A 18 15.89 -3.19 -12.27
C ASP A 18 14.55 -2.52 -12.58
N LEU A 19 13.75 -3.13 -13.46
CA LEU A 19 12.44 -2.60 -13.85
C LEU A 19 11.56 -2.34 -12.63
N LYS A 20 11.63 -3.18 -11.59
CA LYS A 20 10.85 -3.01 -10.35
C LYS A 20 11.23 -1.74 -9.61
N GLU A 21 12.52 -1.39 -9.56
CA GLU A 21 12.98 -0.15 -8.91
C GLU A 21 12.43 1.08 -9.63
N ASN A 22 12.47 1.07 -10.97
CA ASN A 22 11.86 2.14 -11.77
C ASN A 22 10.35 2.25 -11.53
N MET A 23 9.65 1.12 -11.40
CA MET A 23 8.21 1.12 -11.10
C MET A 23 7.92 1.61 -9.67
N GLN A 24 8.76 1.29 -8.70
CA GLN A 24 8.65 1.83 -7.34
C GLN A 24 8.89 3.35 -7.32
N ALA A 25 9.86 3.85 -8.08
CA ALA A 25 10.08 5.28 -8.25
C ALA A 25 8.86 5.96 -8.91
N ALA A 26 8.28 5.35 -9.95
CA ALA A 26 7.06 5.83 -10.58
C ALA A 26 5.86 5.84 -9.60
N ALA A 27 5.74 4.86 -8.72
CA ALA A 27 4.70 4.83 -7.68
C ALA A 27 4.87 5.96 -6.66
N LYS A 28 6.11 6.24 -6.22
CA LYS A 28 6.40 7.40 -5.36
C LYS A 28 6.06 8.72 -6.06
N PHE A 29 6.41 8.84 -7.34
CA PHE A 29 6.05 10.00 -8.15
C PHE A 29 4.52 10.17 -8.26
N ALA A 30 3.76 9.10 -8.51
CA ALA A 30 2.31 9.12 -8.54
C ALA A 30 1.70 9.50 -7.17
N LEU A 31 2.27 9.00 -6.07
CA LEU A 31 1.87 9.37 -4.71
C LEU A 31 2.06 10.87 -4.45
N ASN A 32 3.20 11.43 -4.85
CA ASN A 32 3.47 12.86 -4.71
C ASN A 32 2.46 13.70 -5.50
N GLN A 33 2.15 13.31 -6.75
CA GLN A 33 1.11 13.98 -7.54
C GLN A 33 -0.27 13.93 -6.86
N ILE A 34 -0.64 12.79 -6.27
CA ILE A 34 -1.90 12.67 -5.51
C ILE A 34 -1.91 13.64 -4.33
N LYS A 35 -0.83 13.68 -3.53
CA LYS A 35 -0.72 14.58 -2.37
C LYS A 35 -0.76 16.05 -2.76
N GLU A 36 -0.07 16.42 -3.84
CA GLU A 36 0.08 17.81 -4.27
C GLU A 36 -1.15 18.37 -4.99
N TYR A 37 -1.81 17.58 -5.83
CA TYR A 37 -2.91 18.07 -6.68
C TYR A 37 -4.30 17.69 -6.19
N GLN A 38 -4.44 16.60 -5.43
CA GLN A 38 -5.74 16.15 -4.94
C GLN A 38 -5.97 16.51 -3.47
N ASN A 39 -4.93 16.92 -2.74
CA ASN A 39 -4.95 17.27 -1.32
C ASN A 39 -5.85 16.34 -0.48
N PRO A 40 -5.68 15.01 -0.57
CA PRO A 40 -6.60 14.09 0.06
C PRO A 40 -6.46 14.14 1.59
N THR A 41 -7.57 13.95 2.30
CA THR A 41 -7.54 13.82 3.77
C THR A 41 -6.86 12.52 4.19
N ASN A 42 -6.28 12.47 5.40
CA ASN A 42 -5.68 11.24 5.91
C ASN A 42 -6.72 10.11 5.99
N VAL A 43 -6.30 8.90 5.64
CA VAL A 43 -7.11 7.69 5.80
C VAL A 43 -7.32 7.43 7.29
N LYS A 44 -8.57 7.40 7.74
CA LYS A 44 -8.90 7.39 9.18
C LYS A 44 -8.93 6.00 9.80
N ASN A 45 -9.26 4.98 9.01
CA ASN A 45 -9.44 3.63 9.50
C ASN A 45 -9.29 2.58 8.37
N ARG A 46 -9.24 1.31 8.78
CA ARG A 46 -9.07 0.16 7.87
C ARG A 46 -10.18 0.05 6.81
N HIS A 47 -11.41 0.46 7.13
CA HIS A 47 -12.52 0.39 6.19
C HIS A 47 -12.39 1.44 5.08
N GLU A 48 -11.99 2.66 5.43
CA GLU A 48 -11.68 3.70 4.45
C GLU A 48 -10.49 3.29 3.57
N GLY A 49 -9.43 2.73 4.19
CA GLY A 49 -8.30 2.19 3.45
C GLY A 49 -8.71 1.10 2.46
N TYR A 50 -9.56 0.15 2.89
CA TYR A 50 -10.11 -0.86 1.99
C TYR A 50 -10.93 -0.24 0.85
N GLY A 51 -11.76 0.78 1.13
CA GLY A 51 -12.56 1.46 0.10
C GLY A 51 -11.70 2.07 -1.01
N ILE A 52 -10.64 2.78 -0.64
CA ILE A 52 -9.68 3.38 -1.58
C ILE A 52 -8.96 2.30 -2.39
N ALA A 53 -8.48 1.23 -1.72
CA ALA A 53 -7.82 0.12 -2.40
C ALA A 53 -8.77 -0.61 -3.36
N ALA A 54 -10.03 -0.81 -2.98
CA ALA A 54 -11.05 -1.45 -3.80
C ALA A 54 -11.42 -0.62 -5.03
N GLU A 55 -11.46 0.71 -4.92
CA GLU A 55 -11.64 1.62 -6.06
C GLU A 55 -10.49 1.48 -7.06
N GLY A 56 -9.25 1.56 -6.59
CA GLY A 56 -8.07 1.38 -7.45
C GLY A 56 -8.00 -0.02 -8.08
N TYR A 57 -8.36 -1.07 -7.33
CA TYR A 57 -8.43 -2.42 -7.86
C TYR A 57 -9.53 -2.58 -8.93
N SER A 58 -10.68 -1.93 -8.75
CA SER A 58 -11.76 -1.94 -9.73
C SER A 58 -11.35 -1.23 -11.03
N ALA A 59 -10.64 -0.11 -10.93
CA ALA A 59 -10.08 0.59 -12.09
C ALA A 59 -9.07 -0.28 -12.85
N LEU A 60 -8.15 -0.94 -12.13
CA LEU A 60 -7.19 -1.89 -12.70
C LEU A 60 -7.88 -3.05 -13.42
N GLN A 61 -8.90 -3.66 -12.81
CA GLN A 61 -9.68 -4.72 -13.44
C GLN A 61 -10.34 -4.27 -14.75
N GLY A 62 -10.85 -3.03 -14.79
CA GLY A 62 -11.39 -2.44 -16.01
C GLY A 62 -10.39 -2.45 -17.16
N LYS A 63 -9.14 -2.04 -16.89
CA LYS A 63 -8.05 -2.01 -17.89
C LYS A 63 -7.57 -3.40 -18.28
N MET A 64 -7.52 -4.35 -17.32
CA MET A 64 -7.23 -5.75 -17.63
C MET A 64 -8.26 -6.35 -18.59
N LYS A 65 -9.55 -5.97 -18.45
CA LYS A 65 -10.61 -6.40 -19.36
C LYS A 65 -10.40 -5.87 -20.78
N SER A 66 -10.03 -4.59 -20.94
CA SER A 66 -9.68 -4.04 -22.26
C SER A 66 -8.52 -4.78 -22.92
N THR A 67 -7.45 -5.04 -22.15
CA THR A 67 -6.29 -5.82 -22.62
C THR A 67 -6.71 -7.21 -23.09
N LYS A 68 -7.61 -7.87 -22.35
CA LYS A 68 -8.17 -9.16 -22.74
C LYS A 68 -8.94 -9.06 -24.07
N THR A 69 -9.76 -8.03 -24.24
CA THR A 69 -10.49 -7.81 -25.50
C THR A 69 -9.53 -7.63 -26.68
N ASP A 70 -8.47 -6.85 -26.55
CA ASP A 70 -7.47 -6.68 -27.62
C ASP A 70 -6.75 -8.00 -27.94
N MET A 71 -6.47 -8.83 -26.93
CA MET A 71 -5.92 -10.17 -27.13
C MET A 71 -6.90 -11.09 -27.87
N ASP A 72 -8.18 -11.06 -27.52
CA ASP A 72 -9.22 -11.84 -28.20
C ASP A 72 -9.35 -11.37 -29.67
N ASP A 73 -9.20 -10.08 -29.95
CA ASP A 73 -9.22 -9.52 -31.30
C ASP A 73 -7.99 -9.94 -32.10
N LEU A 74 -6.80 -9.97 -31.50
CA LEU A 74 -5.61 -10.50 -32.14
C LEU A 74 -5.76 -11.98 -32.51
N LEU A 75 -6.35 -12.78 -31.61
CA LEU A 75 -6.61 -14.20 -31.84
C LEU A 75 -7.54 -14.43 -33.03
N LYS A 76 -8.57 -13.58 -33.22
CA LYS A 76 -9.50 -13.67 -34.36
C LYS A 76 -8.83 -13.41 -35.72
N LEU A 77 -7.68 -12.72 -35.74
CA LEU A 77 -6.93 -12.43 -36.95
C LEU A 77 -6.00 -13.57 -37.38
N LEU A 78 -5.73 -14.56 -36.54
CA LEU A 78 -4.85 -15.68 -36.88
C LEU A 78 -5.32 -16.52 -38.09
N PRO A 79 -6.62 -16.87 -38.21
CA PRO A 79 -7.09 -17.72 -39.31
C PRO A 79 -7.14 -17.00 -40.67
N ASN A 80 -7.37 -15.68 -40.66
CA ASN A 80 -7.56 -14.87 -41.84
C ASN A 80 -6.48 -13.77 -41.84
N GLY A 81 -5.41 -13.93 -42.61
CA GLY A 81 -4.35 -12.92 -42.74
C GLY A 81 -4.79 -11.56 -43.30
N ASP A 82 -6.09 -11.43 -43.65
CA ASP A 82 -6.77 -10.19 -44.01
C ASP A 82 -7.33 -9.53 -42.75
N GLY A 83 -6.48 -8.78 -42.05
CA GLY A 83 -6.88 -7.97 -40.90
C GLY A 83 -5.77 -7.02 -40.50
N ASP A 84 -6.13 -5.90 -39.89
CA ASP A 84 -5.18 -4.87 -39.50
C ASP A 84 -4.46 -5.24 -38.19
N VAL A 85 -3.57 -6.21 -38.28
CA VAL A 85 -2.81 -6.75 -37.14
C VAL A 85 -2.00 -5.64 -36.46
N LEU A 86 -1.46 -4.68 -37.23
CA LEU A 86 -0.68 -3.58 -36.68
C LEU A 86 -1.54 -2.70 -35.75
N ASN A 87 -2.76 -2.38 -36.17
CA ASN A 87 -3.67 -1.62 -35.33
C ASN A 87 -4.10 -2.39 -34.07
N VAL A 88 -4.39 -3.69 -34.17
CA VAL A 88 -4.76 -4.50 -33.00
C VAL A 88 -3.59 -4.63 -32.01
N VAL A 89 -2.37 -4.86 -32.50
CA VAL A 89 -1.17 -4.91 -31.65
C VAL A 89 -0.88 -3.54 -31.03
N GLY A 90 -1.09 -2.45 -31.77
CA GLY A 90 -0.98 -1.08 -31.25
C GLY A 90 -1.99 -0.81 -30.11
N SER A 91 -3.25 -1.23 -30.28
CA SER A 91 -4.26 -1.16 -29.22
C SER A 91 -3.85 -1.97 -28.00
N LEU A 92 -3.39 -3.21 -28.20
CA LEU A 92 -2.93 -4.08 -27.13
C LEU A 92 -1.78 -3.46 -26.32
N TYR A 93 -0.80 -2.86 -26.99
CA TYR A 93 0.30 -2.14 -26.34
C TYR A 93 -0.25 -1.02 -25.45
N ASN A 94 -1.13 -0.17 -25.99
CA ASN A 94 -1.72 0.93 -25.22
C ASN A 94 -2.52 0.42 -24.02
N SER A 95 -3.35 -0.61 -24.20
CA SER A 95 -4.10 -1.24 -23.10
C SER A 95 -3.19 -1.80 -22.01
N ALA A 96 -2.07 -2.43 -22.37
CA ALA A 96 -1.08 -2.91 -21.41
C ALA A 96 -0.40 -1.78 -20.65
N VAL A 97 -0.07 -0.67 -21.33
CA VAL A 97 0.47 0.54 -20.68
C VAL A 97 -0.55 1.14 -19.71
N GLU A 98 -1.84 1.18 -20.07
CA GLU A 98 -2.90 1.65 -19.15
C GLU A 98 -3.03 0.75 -17.91
N VAL A 99 -2.90 -0.58 -18.07
CA VAL A 99 -2.84 -1.51 -16.93
C VAL A 99 -1.67 -1.17 -16.01
N ALA A 100 -0.49 -0.93 -16.56
CA ALA A 100 0.68 -0.54 -15.77
C ALA A 100 0.45 0.78 -15.02
N VAL A 101 -0.14 1.79 -15.68
CA VAL A 101 -0.47 3.08 -15.04
C VAL A 101 -1.44 2.89 -13.88
N GLU A 102 -2.53 2.13 -14.05
CA GLU A 102 -3.48 1.89 -12.96
C GLU A 102 -2.89 1.05 -11.83
N ALA A 103 -2.00 0.10 -12.13
CA ALA A 103 -1.27 -0.66 -11.12
C ALA A 103 -0.34 0.24 -10.29
N ILE A 104 0.35 1.19 -10.92
CA ILE A 104 1.22 2.17 -10.25
C ILE A 104 0.38 3.10 -9.36
N LYS A 105 -0.77 3.58 -9.84
CA LYS A 105 -1.70 4.39 -9.02
C LYS A 105 -2.23 3.61 -7.81
N LEU A 106 -2.57 2.33 -7.99
CA LEU A 106 -3.00 1.47 -6.90
C LEU A 106 -1.86 1.27 -5.89
N ALA A 107 -0.63 1.06 -6.34
CA ALA A 107 0.54 0.98 -5.46
C ALA A 107 0.76 2.28 -4.68
N ALA A 108 0.62 3.44 -5.34
CA ALA A 108 0.72 4.75 -4.71
C ALA A 108 -0.35 4.97 -3.63
N GLN A 109 -1.62 4.68 -3.93
CA GLN A 109 -2.70 4.76 -2.93
C GLN A 109 -2.49 3.74 -1.80
N SER A 110 -1.96 2.55 -2.10
CA SER A 110 -1.65 1.54 -1.07
C SER A 110 -0.55 2.03 -0.13
N GLN A 111 0.49 2.68 -0.65
CA GLN A 111 1.52 3.33 0.16
C GLN A 111 0.92 4.44 1.02
N ARG A 112 0.05 5.28 0.46
CA ARG A 112 -0.66 6.32 1.23
C ARG A 112 -1.47 5.72 2.38
N ILE A 113 -2.25 4.67 2.12
CA ILE A 113 -3.04 3.99 3.15
C ILE A 113 -2.12 3.47 4.26
N MET A 114 -1.00 2.84 3.89
CA MET A 114 -0.03 2.34 4.85
C MET A 114 0.55 3.47 5.71
N ASP A 115 0.99 4.57 5.09
CA ASP A 115 1.55 5.73 5.78
C ASP A 115 0.50 6.34 6.74
N ASP A 116 -0.71 6.60 6.26
CA ASP A 116 -1.77 7.26 7.02
C ASP A 116 -2.26 6.39 8.20
N LEU A 117 -2.40 5.08 8.00
CA LEU A 117 -2.83 4.17 9.08
C LEU A 117 -1.72 3.87 10.08
N TYR A 118 -0.45 3.87 9.66
CA TYR A 118 0.67 3.66 10.56
C TYR A 118 0.78 4.79 11.60
N TYR A 119 0.57 6.04 11.18
CA TYR A 119 0.57 7.20 12.09
C TYR A 119 -0.82 7.54 12.65
N GLY A 120 -1.89 7.01 12.07
CA GLY A 120 -3.28 7.31 12.42
C GLY A 120 -3.96 6.30 13.34
N GLU A 121 -3.55 5.03 13.33
CA GLU A 121 -3.92 4.09 14.40
C GLU A 121 -3.01 4.38 15.60
N SER A 122 -3.56 4.96 16.68
CA SER A 122 -2.93 4.89 18.01
C SER A 122 -2.85 3.42 18.43
N ARG A 123 -1.84 2.72 17.94
CA ARG A 123 -1.41 1.46 18.52
C ARG A 123 -0.44 1.80 19.63
N PRO A 124 -0.59 1.23 20.83
CA PRO A 124 0.41 1.39 21.86
C PRO A 124 1.76 0.98 21.27
N THR A 125 2.78 1.79 21.52
CA THR A 125 4.14 1.44 21.14
C THR A 125 4.54 0.13 21.83
N PRO A 126 5.52 -0.63 21.30
CA PRO A 126 5.99 -1.84 21.99
C PRO A 126 6.41 -1.60 23.46
N LEU A 127 6.82 -0.37 23.80
CA LEU A 127 7.11 0.01 25.18
C LEU A 127 5.84 0.24 26.01
N GLU A 128 4.80 0.82 25.42
CA GLU A 128 3.48 0.99 26.06
C GLU A 128 2.80 -0.37 26.28
N GLU A 129 2.89 -1.31 25.33
CA GLU A 129 2.39 -2.68 25.50
C GLU A 129 3.12 -3.41 26.64
N LEU A 130 4.43 -3.19 26.80
CA LEU A 130 5.21 -3.75 27.91
C LEU A 130 4.81 -3.14 29.25
N MET A 131 4.63 -1.82 29.32
CA MET A 131 4.20 -1.14 30.55
C MET A 131 2.78 -1.56 30.97
N GLU A 132 1.83 -1.66 30.04
CA GLU A 132 0.48 -2.17 30.33
C GLU A 132 0.50 -3.64 30.80
N ALA A 133 1.38 -4.47 30.25
CA ALA A 133 1.55 -5.85 30.69
C ALA A 133 2.20 -5.97 32.08
N GLU A 134 3.10 -5.05 32.44
CA GLU A 134 3.71 -4.96 33.78
C GLU A 134 2.71 -4.43 34.82
N GLU A 135 1.89 -3.45 34.47
CA GLU A 135 0.81 -2.92 35.31
C GLU A 135 -0.26 -3.98 35.60
N GLN A 136 -0.69 -4.74 34.58
CA GLN A 136 -1.63 -5.86 34.77
C GLN A 136 -1.06 -6.97 35.67
N GLN A 137 0.25 -7.24 35.59
CA GLN A 137 0.91 -8.22 36.46
C GLN A 137 1.04 -7.73 37.91
N GLN A 138 1.15 -6.42 38.13
CA GLN A 138 1.16 -5.83 39.48
C GLN A 138 -0.25 -5.83 40.09
N GLU A 139 -1.29 -5.47 39.34
CA GLU A 139 -2.68 -5.52 39.81
C GLU A 139 -3.11 -6.95 40.17
N ASP A 140 -2.71 -7.96 39.39
CA ASP A 140 -2.97 -9.37 39.70
C ASP A 140 -2.20 -9.88 40.94
N SER A 141 -1.11 -9.21 41.33
CA SER A 141 -0.29 -9.57 42.50
C SER A 141 -0.76 -8.91 43.81
N GLU A 142 -1.51 -7.82 43.76
CA GLU A 142 -2.02 -7.12 44.95
C GLU A 142 -3.36 -7.69 45.47
N GLY A 143 -3.96 -8.65 44.77
CA GLY A 143 -5.23 -9.32 45.12
C GLY A 143 -5.12 -10.54 46.04
N PHE A 144 -4.03 -10.75 46.79
CA PHE A 144 -3.89 -11.90 47.69
C PHE A 144 -4.31 -11.56 49.13
N GLU A 145 -5.35 -12.26 49.61
CA GLU A 145 -6.04 -12.08 50.90
C GLU A 145 -5.12 -11.92 52.12
N GLU A 146 -5.43 -10.92 52.95
CA GLU A 146 -4.89 -10.75 54.30
C GLU A 146 -5.26 -11.99 55.14
N ALA A 147 -4.29 -12.86 55.40
CA ALA A 147 -4.47 -14.05 56.22
C ALA A 147 -4.80 -13.65 57.67
N GLY A 148 -6.03 -13.94 58.11
CA GLY A 148 -6.49 -13.69 59.47
C GLY A 148 -5.60 -14.37 60.52
N GLU A 149 -5.26 -13.59 61.56
CA GLU A 149 -4.52 -14.04 62.74
C GLU A 149 -5.24 -15.22 63.41
N ALA A 150 -4.55 -16.37 63.49
CA ALA A 150 -4.99 -17.47 64.34
C ALA A 150 -4.61 -17.15 65.78
N GLU A 151 -5.59 -16.71 66.58
CA GLU A 151 -5.46 -16.71 68.04
C GLU A 151 -5.31 -18.17 68.52
N SER A 152 -4.14 -18.44 69.08
CA SER A 152 -3.86 -19.62 69.90
C SER A 152 -4.40 -19.40 71.31
N GLU A 153 -5.36 -20.23 71.74
CA GLU A 153 -5.57 -20.49 73.17
C GLU A 153 -5.31 -21.98 73.45
N GLU A 154 -4.31 -22.22 74.30
CA GLU A 154 -3.98 -23.48 74.96
C GLU A 154 -4.82 -23.66 76.24
N ASP A 155 -5.20 -24.92 76.51
CA ASP A 155 -5.68 -25.55 77.77
C ASP A 155 -6.92 -25.02 78.53
#